data_AF-A0A7I7SI04-F1
#
_entry.id   AF-A0A7I7SI04-F1
#
_cell.length_a   1.000
_cell.length_b   1.000
_cell.length_c   1.000
_cell.angle_alpha   90.00
_cell.angle_beta   90.00
_cell.angle_gamma   90.00
#
_symmetry.space_group_name_H-M   'P 1'
#
loop_
_entity.id
_entity.type
_entity.pdbx_description
1 polymer ?
#
loop_
_entity_poly.entity_id
_entity_poly.type
_entity_poly.pdbx_seq_one_letter_code
_entity_poly.pdbx_strand_id
1 'polypeptide(L)'
;MSPKVGATLSGRYRLQRLIATGGMGQVWEAVDNRLGRRVAIKVLKAEFSSDPEFIERFRNEARTTAMLNHPGIASVHDYGETEMGDEGRTAYLVMELVNGEPLSSVLKRTGRLSLRHALDMLEQTGRALQVAHTAGLVHRDVKPGNIMITPTGQVKITDFGIAKAVDAAPVTQTGMVMGTAQYIAPEQALGHDATAASDVYSLGVVGYEVVSGKRPFTGDGALTVAMKHIKEPPPPLPADLPANVRELIEITLVKNPGMRYPSGGPFADAVAAVRSGHRPPRPSQLPSAGRAAPTAISATGKTRAAPSVQRAAPARAARARTAGSHRPPPPPRRTFSSGQRALLWAAGVLVALAIVSAVLIVLNAHDSTPSSPPTVTDTPGTPTSEQQEPPESPAPEGSEPATPQAQAPNRVVVVTPQHQVGIPR
;
A
#
# COMPACT_ATOMS: atom_id res chain seq x y z
N MET A 1 -23.64 -10.85 12.39
CA MET A 1 -22.67 -11.78 13.00
C MET A 1 -21.43 -11.84 12.12
N SER A 2 -20.27 -11.43 12.64
CA SER A 2 -19.07 -11.25 11.81
C SER A 2 -18.63 -12.57 11.17
N PRO A 3 -17.88 -12.54 10.04
CA PRO A 3 -17.46 -13.75 9.35
C PRO A 3 -16.83 -14.78 10.30
N LYS A 4 -17.26 -16.04 10.21
CA LYS A 4 -16.82 -17.12 11.10
C LYS A 4 -16.15 -18.26 10.35
N VAL A 5 -15.26 -18.97 11.04
CA VAL A 5 -14.75 -20.27 10.59
C VAL A 5 -15.93 -21.20 10.26
N GLY A 6 -15.86 -21.87 9.11
CA GLY A 6 -16.91 -22.77 8.62
C GLY A 6 -18.01 -22.11 7.79
N ALA A 7 -18.18 -20.78 7.85
CA ALA A 7 -19.13 -20.07 6.99
C ALA A 7 -18.77 -20.28 5.51
N THR A 8 -19.78 -20.46 4.66
CA THR A 8 -19.58 -20.75 3.23
C THR A 8 -20.24 -19.68 2.36
N LEU A 9 -19.44 -18.77 1.80
CA LEU A 9 -19.92 -17.65 0.99
C LEU A 9 -20.47 -18.18 -0.35
N SER A 10 -21.69 -17.75 -0.70
CA SER A 10 -22.41 -18.13 -1.93
C SER A 10 -22.43 -19.66 -2.19
N GLY A 11 -22.46 -20.47 -1.13
CA GLY A 11 -22.43 -21.95 -1.22
C GLY A 11 -21.14 -22.54 -1.81
N ARG A 12 -20.09 -21.74 -2.06
CA ARG A 12 -18.86 -22.15 -2.75
C ARG A 12 -17.61 -22.01 -1.91
N TYR A 13 -17.46 -20.91 -1.18
CA TYR A 13 -16.20 -20.54 -0.56
C TYR A 13 -16.25 -20.70 0.96
N ARG A 14 -15.70 -21.80 1.48
CA ARG A 14 -15.74 -22.10 2.91
C ARG A 14 -14.56 -21.46 3.64
N LEU A 15 -14.84 -20.51 4.53
CA LEU A 15 -13.85 -19.83 5.36
C LEU A 15 -13.23 -20.81 6.37
N GLN A 16 -11.90 -20.78 6.53
CA GLN A 16 -11.16 -21.68 7.42
C GLN A 16 -10.43 -20.93 8.54
N ARG A 17 -9.71 -19.86 8.21
CA ARG A 17 -8.82 -19.18 9.17
C ARG A 17 -8.69 -17.70 8.84
N LEU A 18 -8.80 -16.83 9.83
CA LEU A 18 -8.50 -15.41 9.66
C LEU A 18 -6.99 -15.22 9.41
N ILE A 19 -6.63 -14.51 8.34
CA ILE A 19 -5.24 -14.16 8.00
C ILE A 19 -4.91 -12.76 8.55
N ALA A 20 -5.78 -11.78 8.29
CA ALA A 20 -5.57 -10.39 8.68
C ALA A 20 -6.89 -9.64 8.86
N THR A 21 -6.87 -8.58 9.67
CA THR A 21 -7.96 -7.60 9.79
C THR A 21 -7.42 -6.23 9.36
N GLY A 22 -8.17 -5.53 8.51
CA GLY A 22 -7.86 -4.18 8.05
C GLY A 22 -9.03 -3.22 8.25
N GLY A 23 -8.85 -1.95 7.83
CA GLY A 23 -9.87 -0.92 7.98
C GLY A 23 -11.21 -1.27 7.31
N MET A 24 -11.16 -1.76 6.07
CA MET A 24 -12.35 -2.04 5.26
C MET A 24 -12.94 -3.45 5.41
N GLY A 25 -12.26 -4.37 6.11
CA GLY A 25 -12.63 -5.78 6.07
C GLY A 25 -11.60 -6.74 6.67
N GLN A 26 -11.85 -8.03 6.47
CA GLN A 26 -11.01 -9.13 6.94
C GLN A 26 -10.53 -9.97 5.76
N VAL A 27 -9.28 -10.42 5.81
CA VAL A 27 -8.73 -11.38 4.85
C VAL A 27 -8.72 -12.76 5.49
N TRP A 28 -9.38 -13.72 4.85
CA TRP A 28 -9.56 -15.09 5.30
C TRP A 28 -8.87 -16.08 4.36
N GLU A 29 -8.30 -17.13 4.93
CA GLU A 29 -8.00 -18.37 4.24
C GLU A 29 -9.32 -19.14 4.05
N ALA A 30 -9.57 -19.62 2.83
CA ALA A 30 -10.77 -20.37 2.49
C ALA A 30 -10.48 -21.48 1.47
N VAL A 31 -11.45 -22.40 1.30
CA VAL A 31 -11.44 -23.41 0.23
C VAL A 31 -12.52 -23.09 -0.79
N ASP A 32 -12.15 -23.08 -2.07
CA ASP A 32 -13.08 -23.10 -3.19
C ASP A 32 -13.60 -24.53 -3.38
N ASN A 33 -14.78 -24.83 -2.86
CA ASN A 33 -15.36 -26.18 -2.86
C ASN A 33 -15.63 -26.72 -4.28
N ARG A 34 -15.66 -25.87 -5.33
CA ARG A 34 -15.83 -26.32 -6.72
C ARG A 34 -14.52 -26.78 -7.36
N LEU A 35 -13.39 -26.19 -6.97
CA LEU A 35 -12.07 -26.44 -7.57
C LEU A 35 -11.10 -27.16 -6.64
N GLY A 36 -11.48 -27.42 -5.38
CA GLY A 36 -10.65 -28.13 -4.40
C GLY A 36 -9.39 -27.38 -3.95
N ARG A 37 -9.28 -26.07 -4.26
CA ARG A 37 -8.09 -25.24 -4.00
C ARG A 37 -8.28 -24.29 -2.81
N ARG A 38 -7.19 -24.01 -2.10
CA ARG A 38 -7.12 -22.93 -1.10
C ARG A 38 -7.02 -21.58 -1.79
N VAL A 39 -7.70 -20.58 -1.25
CA VAL A 39 -7.77 -19.19 -1.74
C VAL A 39 -7.73 -18.22 -0.55
N ALA A 40 -7.32 -16.98 -0.81
CA ALA A 40 -7.53 -15.88 0.13
C ALA A 40 -8.83 -15.15 -0.25
N ILE A 41 -9.59 -14.69 0.74
CA ILE A 41 -10.84 -13.96 0.53
C ILE A 41 -10.88 -12.73 1.41
N LYS A 42 -10.97 -11.56 0.78
CA LYS A 42 -11.20 -10.29 1.47
C LYS A 42 -12.71 -10.08 1.58
N VAL A 43 -13.23 -10.18 2.79
CA VAL A 43 -14.63 -9.94 3.14
C VAL A 43 -14.75 -8.52 3.67
N LEU A 44 -15.59 -7.70 3.04
CA LEU A 44 -15.80 -6.32 3.47
C LEU A 44 -16.68 -6.27 4.72
N LYS A 45 -16.55 -5.21 5.54
CA LYS A 45 -17.49 -4.97 6.63
C LYS A 45 -18.87 -4.53 6.09
N ALA A 46 -19.90 -4.65 6.92
CA ALA A 46 -21.27 -4.21 6.61
C ALA A 46 -21.35 -2.70 6.27
N GLU A 47 -20.56 -1.84 6.94
CA GLU A 47 -20.51 -0.40 6.68
C GLU A 47 -20.15 -0.07 5.22
N PHE A 48 -19.22 -0.80 4.61
CA PHE A 48 -18.83 -0.65 3.20
C PHE A 48 -19.70 -1.47 2.23
N SER A 49 -20.32 -2.55 2.72
CA SER A 49 -21.21 -3.40 1.91
C SER A 49 -22.65 -2.85 1.81
N SER A 50 -22.93 -1.74 2.48
CA SER A 50 -24.22 -1.03 2.42
C SER A 50 -24.22 0.20 1.51
N ASP A 51 -23.04 0.68 1.09
CA ASP A 51 -22.87 1.81 0.17
C ASP A 51 -22.83 1.31 -1.29
N PRO A 52 -23.84 1.62 -2.13
CA PRO A 52 -23.86 1.19 -3.52
C PRO A 52 -22.72 1.77 -4.36
N GLU A 53 -22.30 3.01 -4.11
CA GLU A 53 -21.23 3.67 -4.86
C GLU A 53 -19.86 3.06 -4.51
N PHE A 54 -19.66 2.66 -3.25
CA PHE A 54 -18.49 1.87 -2.85
C PHE A 54 -18.51 0.49 -3.52
N ILE A 55 -19.64 -0.22 -3.50
CA ILE A 55 -19.77 -1.56 -4.11
C ILE A 55 -19.48 -1.52 -5.63
N GLU A 56 -20.03 -0.55 -6.37
CA GLU A 56 -19.77 -0.45 -7.80
C GLU A 56 -18.29 -0.18 -8.11
N ARG A 57 -17.63 0.71 -7.34
CA ARG A 57 -16.20 0.97 -7.46
C ARG A 57 -15.37 -0.27 -7.11
N PHE A 58 -15.70 -0.94 -6.00
CA PHE A 58 -15.02 -2.16 -5.55
C PHE A 58 -15.12 -3.26 -6.62
N ARG A 59 -16.30 -3.44 -7.22
CA ARG A 59 -16.55 -4.38 -8.31
C ARG A 59 -15.79 -4.01 -9.59
N ASN A 60 -15.70 -2.73 -9.93
CA ASN A 60 -14.97 -2.27 -11.11
C ASN A 60 -13.45 -2.40 -10.96
N GLU A 61 -12.88 -2.05 -9.80
CA GLU A 61 -11.45 -2.23 -9.56
C GLU A 61 -11.08 -3.72 -9.37
N ALA A 62 -11.97 -4.55 -8.81
CA ALA A 62 -11.83 -6.00 -8.81
C ALA A 62 -11.74 -6.58 -10.24
N ARG A 63 -12.60 -6.13 -11.17
CA ARG A 63 -12.54 -6.52 -12.60
C ARG A 63 -11.23 -6.10 -13.25
N THR A 64 -10.81 -4.84 -13.09
CA THR A 64 -9.55 -4.34 -13.65
C THR A 64 -8.35 -5.12 -13.10
N THR A 65 -8.32 -5.41 -11.80
CA THR A 65 -7.25 -6.20 -11.16
C THR A 65 -7.25 -7.65 -11.65
N ALA A 66 -8.41 -8.25 -11.90
CA ALA A 66 -8.53 -9.61 -12.46
C ALA A 66 -8.03 -9.72 -13.91
N MET A 67 -7.90 -8.60 -14.64
CA MET A 67 -7.28 -8.57 -15.97
C MET A 67 -5.75 -8.51 -15.93
N LEU A 68 -5.14 -8.27 -14.76
CA LEU A 68 -3.69 -8.21 -14.61
C LEU A 68 -3.10 -9.62 -14.45
N ASN A 69 -2.40 -10.09 -15.48
CA ASN A 69 -1.66 -11.35 -15.43
C ASN A 69 -0.15 -11.07 -15.33
N HIS A 70 0.41 -11.21 -14.12
CA HIS A 70 1.84 -11.07 -13.87
C HIS A 70 2.24 -11.88 -12.63
N PRO A 71 3.35 -12.64 -12.63
CA PRO A 71 3.75 -13.47 -11.49
C PRO A 71 3.94 -12.68 -10.19
N GLY A 72 4.37 -11.42 -10.28
CA GLY A 72 4.54 -10.52 -9.14
C GLY A 72 3.28 -9.80 -8.65
N ILE A 73 2.11 -10.13 -9.19
CA ILE A 73 0.80 -9.68 -8.70
C ILE A 73 0.06 -10.90 -8.14
N ALA A 74 -0.59 -10.75 -6.98
CA ALA A 74 -1.49 -11.79 -6.47
C ALA A 74 -2.77 -11.80 -7.31
N SER A 75 -3.05 -12.91 -7.98
CA SER A 75 -4.17 -12.98 -8.94
C SER A 75 -5.52 -12.83 -8.26
N VAL A 76 -6.41 -11.98 -8.80
CA VAL A 76 -7.84 -11.98 -8.45
C VAL A 76 -8.53 -13.11 -9.22
N HIS A 77 -9.44 -13.82 -8.57
CA HIS A 77 -10.10 -15.01 -9.11
C HIS A 77 -11.60 -14.87 -9.29
N ASP A 78 -12.28 -14.20 -8.36
CA ASP A 78 -13.74 -14.08 -8.36
C ASP A 78 -14.18 -12.89 -7.48
N TYR A 79 -15.38 -12.38 -7.73
CA TYR A 79 -16.05 -11.36 -6.91
C TYR A 79 -17.49 -11.80 -6.65
N GLY A 80 -17.97 -11.62 -5.42
CA GLY A 80 -19.37 -11.91 -5.11
C GLY A 80 -19.94 -11.07 -3.98
N GLU A 81 -21.26 -11.14 -3.89
CA GLU A 81 -22.08 -10.61 -2.80
C GLU A 81 -22.87 -11.79 -2.24
N THR A 82 -22.99 -11.88 -0.92
CA THR A 82 -23.79 -12.91 -0.24
C THR A 82 -24.46 -12.30 0.97
N GLU A 83 -25.64 -12.79 1.34
CA GLU A 83 -26.24 -12.44 2.63
C GLU A 83 -25.55 -13.25 3.75
N MET A 84 -25.26 -12.60 4.88
CA MET A 84 -24.67 -13.25 6.07
C MET A 84 -25.44 -12.89 7.35
N GLY A 85 -26.59 -13.53 7.52
CA GLY A 85 -27.46 -13.35 8.70
C GLY A 85 -27.77 -11.88 8.95
N ASP A 86 -27.64 -11.44 10.20
CA ASP A 86 -27.97 -10.07 10.63
C ASP A 86 -27.05 -8.96 10.06
N GLU A 87 -25.96 -9.32 9.37
CA GLU A 87 -25.10 -8.32 8.68
C GLU A 87 -25.60 -7.98 7.28
N GLY A 88 -26.69 -8.60 6.82
CA GLY A 88 -27.28 -8.35 5.52
C GLY A 88 -26.32 -8.71 4.39
N ARG A 89 -26.30 -7.88 3.34
CA ARG A 89 -25.47 -8.10 2.17
C ARG A 89 -24.00 -7.80 2.48
N THR A 90 -23.14 -8.79 2.27
CA THR A 90 -21.69 -8.68 2.43
C THR A 90 -20.99 -8.94 1.09
N ALA A 91 -20.17 -7.99 0.65
CA ALA A 91 -19.35 -8.12 -0.54
C ALA A 91 -17.99 -8.78 -0.22
N TYR A 92 -17.50 -9.63 -1.12
CA TYR A 92 -16.23 -10.33 -0.95
C TYR A 92 -15.44 -10.46 -2.26
N LEU A 93 -14.11 -10.51 -2.14
CA LEU A 93 -13.18 -10.69 -3.25
C LEU A 93 -12.30 -11.90 -3.02
N VAL A 94 -12.27 -12.81 -4.00
CA VAL A 94 -11.46 -14.04 -3.97
C VAL A 94 -10.17 -13.83 -4.74
N MET A 95 -9.05 -14.17 -4.13
CA MET A 95 -7.71 -13.96 -4.67
C MET A 95 -6.77 -15.14 -4.37
N GLU A 96 -5.61 -15.12 -5.00
CA GLU A 96 -4.51 -16.06 -4.77
C GLU A 96 -4.12 -16.10 -3.28
N LEU A 97 -4.08 -17.31 -2.70
CA LEU A 97 -3.48 -17.51 -1.38
C LEU A 97 -1.96 -17.56 -1.52
N VAL A 98 -1.31 -16.40 -1.40
CA VAL A 98 0.16 -16.28 -1.49
C VAL A 98 0.82 -17.02 -0.33
N ASN A 99 1.62 -18.04 -0.64
CA ASN A 99 2.50 -18.69 0.34
C ASN A 99 3.77 -17.85 0.53
N GLY A 100 3.73 -16.90 1.47
CA GLY A 100 4.83 -15.99 1.77
C GLY A 100 4.62 -15.21 3.07
N GLU A 101 5.63 -14.43 3.45
CA GLU A 101 5.61 -13.53 4.61
C GLU A 101 5.46 -12.07 4.10
N PRO A 102 4.58 -11.22 4.68
CA PRO A 102 4.55 -9.81 4.32
C PRO A 102 5.86 -9.13 4.76
N LEU A 103 6.38 -8.24 3.92
CA LEU A 103 7.63 -7.51 4.16
C LEU A 103 7.62 -6.75 5.52
N SER A 104 6.44 -6.34 6.01
CA SER A 104 6.29 -5.77 7.35
C SER A 104 6.68 -6.72 8.49
N SER A 105 6.43 -8.03 8.37
CA SER A 105 6.86 -9.04 9.34
C SER A 105 8.34 -9.39 9.17
N VAL A 106 8.83 -9.45 7.92
CA VAL A 106 10.26 -9.61 7.62
C VAL A 106 11.07 -8.50 8.28
N LEU A 107 10.67 -7.23 8.10
CA LEU A 107 11.33 -6.06 8.69
C LEU A 107 11.27 -6.03 10.22
N LYS A 108 10.16 -6.45 10.84
CA LYS A 108 10.09 -6.61 12.31
C LYS A 108 11.14 -7.59 12.84
N ARG A 109 11.49 -8.61 12.06
CA ARG A 109 12.44 -9.66 12.43
C ARG A 109 13.90 -9.33 12.08
N THR A 110 14.17 -8.62 10.99
CA THR A 110 15.55 -8.33 10.54
C THR A 110 15.99 -6.88 10.77
N GLY A 111 15.08 -5.97 11.08
CA GLY A 111 15.32 -4.52 11.16
C GLY A 111 15.50 -3.89 9.78
N ARG A 112 16.59 -4.25 9.08
CA ARG A 112 16.87 -3.89 7.68
C ARG A 112 17.11 -5.14 6.82
N LEU A 113 17.07 -4.98 5.50
CA LEU A 113 17.49 -6.01 4.55
C LEU A 113 18.95 -5.81 4.13
N SER A 114 19.58 -6.85 3.58
CA SER A 114 20.83 -6.68 2.85
C SER A 114 20.58 -5.87 1.57
N LEU A 115 21.56 -5.09 1.12
CA LEU A 115 21.41 -4.26 -0.08
C LEU A 115 21.01 -5.08 -1.32
N ARG A 116 21.53 -6.32 -1.44
CA ARG A 116 21.17 -7.26 -2.50
C ARG A 116 19.67 -7.58 -2.49
N HIS A 117 19.10 -7.93 -1.34
CA HIS A 117 17.68 -8.26 -1.23
C HIS A 117 16.78 -7.02 -1.33
N ALA A 118 17.23 -5.87 -0.80
CA ALA A 118 16.52 -4.60 -0.92
C ALA A 118 16.40 -4.13 -2.37
N LEU A 119 17.48 -4.14 -3.16
CA LEU A 119 17.41 -3.75 -4.57
C LEU A 119 16.63 -4.79 -5.39
N ASP A 120 16.79 -6.09 -5.11
CA ASP A 120 16.06 -7.13 -5.85
C ASP A 120 14.54 -7.02 -5.64
N MET A 121 14.06 -6.84 -4.41
CA MET A 121 12.63 -6.65 -4.17
C MET A 121 12.11 -5.33 -4.75
N LEU A 122 12.88 -4.24 -4.72
CA LEU A 122 12.46 -2.96 -5.30
C LEU A 122 12.28 -3.05 -6.83
N GLU A 123 13.17 -3.77 -7.51
CA GLU A 123 13.02 -4.04 -8.93
C GLU A 123 11.78 -4.90 -9.21
N GLN A 124 11.63 -6.03 -8.49
CA GLN A 124 10.47 -6.92 -8.67
C GLN A 124 9.13 -6.19 -8.44
N THR A 125 9.01 -5.38 -7.36
CA THR A 125 7.82 -4.57 -7.09
C THR A 125 7.59 -3.52 -8.17
N GLY A 126 8.64 -2.83 -8.65
CA GLY A 126 8.53 -1.84 -9.72
C GLY A 126 8.03 -2.46 -11.04
N ARG A 127 8.56 -3.63 -11.42
CA ARG A 127 8.08 -4.40 -12.59
C ARG A 127 6.62 -4.80 -12.45
N ALA A 128 6.20 -5.28 -11.27
CA ALA A 128 4.81 -5.66 -11.02
C ALA A 128 3.86 -4.45 -11.05
N LEU A 129 4.23 -3.32 -10.42
CA LEU A 129 3.47 -2.07 -10.50
C LEU A 129 3.35 -1.55 -11.94
N GLN A 130 4.38 -1.69 -12.77
CA GLN A 130 4.31 -1.28 -14.18
C GLN A 130 3.19 -1.97 -14.94
N VAL A 131 2.86 -3.23 -14.65
CA VAL A 131 1.75 -3.94 -15.30
C VAL A 131 0.41 -3.27 -14.98
N ALA A 132 0.18 -2.93 -13.71
CA ALA A 132 -0.99 -2.17 -13.30
C ALA A 132 -1.01 -0.75 -13.93
N HIS A 133 0.11 -0.03 -13.88
CA HIS A 133 0.23 1.33 -14.43
C HIS A 133 -0.03 1.37 -15.95
N THR A 134 0.40 0.34 -16.69
CA THR A 134 0.14 0.20 -18.13
C THR A 134 -1.34 -0.05 -18.43
N ALA A 135 -2.05 -0.73 -17.52
CA ALA A 135 -3.50 -0.93 -17.59
C ALA A 135 -4.31 0.28 -17.06
N GLY A 136 -3.66 1.39 -16.68
CA GLY A 136 -4.31 2.57 -16.11
C GLY A 136 -4.72 2.44 -14.65
N LEU A 137 -4.26 1.39 -13.95
CA LEU A 137 -4.53 1.18 -12.52
C LEU A 137 -3.38 1.75 -11.67
N VAL A 138 -3.72 2.39 -10.56
CA VAL A 138 -2.79 2.88 -9.52
C VAL A 138 -3.10 2.14 -8.23
N HIS A 139 -2.08 1.68 -7.50
CA HIS A 139 -2.25 0.85 -6.31
C HIS A 139 -2.71 1.66 -5.09
N ARG A 140 -2.26 2.91 -4.91
CA ARG A 140 -2.71 3.85 -3.85
C ARG A 140 -2.38 3.45 -2.39
N ASP A 141 -1.77 2.29 -2.18
CA ASP A 141 -1.49 1.71 -0.86
C ASP A 141 -0.22 0.84 -0.86
N VAL A 142 0.80 1.23 -1.63
CA VAL A 142 2.09 0.52 -1.61
C VAL A 142 2.75 0.69 -0.24
N LYS A 143 2.89 -0.42 0.48
CA LYS A 143 3.48 -0.47 1.84
C LYS A 143 3.98 -1.89 2.14
N PRO A 144 4.84 -2.11 3.16
CA PRO A 144 5.40 -3.43 3.45
C PRO A 144 4.35 -4.50 3.82
N GLY A 145 3.15 -4.11 4.26
CA GLY A 145 2.04 -5.04 4.50
C GLY A 145 1.39 -5.61 3.24
N ASN A 146 1.55 -4.96 2.09
CA ASN A 146 0.96 -5.34 0.80
C ASN A 146 2.01 -5.93 -0.18
N ILE A 147 3.24 -6.13 0.30
CA ILE A 147 4.37 -6.71 -0.45
C ILE A 147 4.71 -8.04 0.23
N MET A 148 4.26 -9.14 -0.37
CA MET A 148 4.51 -10.50 0.11
C MET A 148 5.83 -11.01 -0.47
N ILE A 149 6.65 -11.65 0.36
CA ILE A 149 7.90 -12.31 -0.04
C ILE A 149 7.70 -13.83 0.10
N THR A 150 7.81 -14.58 -1.00
CA THR A 150 7.73 -16.05 -0.97
C THR A 150 9.02 -16.68 -0.42
N PRO A 151 9.01 -17.97 0.01
CA PRO A 151 10.22 -18.70 0.36
C PRO A 151 11.29 -18.78 -0.75
N THR A 152 10.90 -18.56 -2.02
CA THR A 152 11.81 -18.52 -3.17
C THR A 152 12.37 -17.12 -3.45
N GLY A 153 12.04 -16.11 -2.65
CA GLY A 153 12.45 -14.72 -2.85
C GLY A 153 11.65 -13.96 -3.92
N GLN A 154 10.53 -14.51 -4.39
CA GLN A 154 9.64 -13.81 -5.30
C GLN A 154 8.78 -12.81 -4.53
N VAL A 155 8.65 -11.60 -5.07
CA VAL A 155 7.69 -10.59 -4.59
C VAL A 155 6.32 -10.87 -5.19
N LYS A 156 5.26 -10.77 -4.39
CA LYS A 156 3.87 -10.67 -4.83
C LYS A 156 3.18 -9.47 -4.19
N ILE A 157 2.61 -8.60 -5.02
CA ILE A 157 1.80 -7.46 -4.60
C ILE A 157 0.38 -7.94 -4.31
N THR A 158 -0.14 -7.62 -3.12
CA THR A 158 -1.53 -7.87 -2.71
C THR A 158 -2.27 -6.55 -2.49
N ASP A 159 -3.60 -6.58 -2.35
CA ASP A 159 -4.38 -5.43 -1.91
C ASP A 159 -4.14 -4.13 -2.71
N PHE A 160 -4.25 -4.20 -4.05
CA PHE A 160 -4.54 -3.02 -4.86
C PHE A 160 -5.68 -2.20 -4.22
N GLY A 161 -5.70 -0.90 -4.42
CA GLY A 161 -6.43 0.07 -3.59
C GLY A 161 -7.96 0.09 -3.73
N ILE A 162 -8.62 -1.08 -3.88
CA ILE A 162 -10.03 -1.35 -4.30
C ILE A 162 -11.13 -0.56 -3.56
N ALA A 163 -10.76 0.16 -2.52
CA ALA A 163 -11.63 0.84 -1.56
C ALA A 163 -11.17 2.27 -1.22
N LYS A 164 -9.94 2.67 -1.56
CA LYS A 164 -9.36 3.97 -1.17
C LYS A 164 -9.90 5.18 -1.94
N ALA A 165 -10.84 4.98 -2.86
CA ALA A 165 -11.51 6.06 -3.58
C ALA A 165 -12.55 6.83 -2.73
N VAL A 166 -12.89 6.34 -1.52
CA VAL A 166 -13.80 7.02 -0.58
C VAL A 166 -13.03 7.78 0.51
N ASP A 167 -12.00 7.17 1.10
CA ASP A 167 -11.27 7.74 2.25
C ASP A 167 -10.36 8.93 1.90
N ALA A 168 -10.40 9.43 0.66
CA ALA A 168 -9.62 10.57 0.19
C ALA A 168 -10.22 11.94 0.58
N ALA A 169 -10.90 12.01 1.73
CA ALA A 169 -11.06 13.29 2.40
C ALA A 169 -9.65 13.86 2.67
N PRO A 170 -9.31 15.08 2.22
CA PRO A 170 -7.99 15.65 2.43
C PRO A 170 -7.62 15.58 3.91
N VAL A 171 -6.39 15.19 4.22
CA VAL A 171 -5.89 15.07 5.60
C VAL A 171 -6.06 16.39 6.38
N THR A 172 -6.12 17.51 5.65
CA THR A 172 -6.36 18.88 6.13
C THR A 172 -7.82 19.24 6.42
N GLN A 173 -8.82 18.49 5.93
CA GLN A 173 -10.24 18.84 6.07
C GLN A 173 -10.96 18.11 7.22
N THR A 174 -10.62 16.85 7.50
CA THR A 174 -11.30 16.04 8.52
C THR A 174 -10.47 15.78 9.77
N GLY A 175 -9.16 16.06 9.74
CA GLY A 175 -8.21 15.77 10.83
C GLY A 175 -7.96 14.27 11.09
N MET A 176 -8.81 13.39 10.56
CA MET A 176 -8.75 11.94 10.68
C MET A 176 -8.10 11.33 9.44
N VAL A 177 -6.92 10.73 9.60
CA VAL A 177 -6.35 9.85 8.57
C VAL A 177 -6.85 8.43 8.82
N MET A 178 -7.73 7.93 7.95
CA MET A 178 -8.18 6.54 8.00
C MET A 178 -7.10 5.62 7.43
N GLY A 179 -6.06 5.35 8.22
CA GLY A 179 -5.02 4.36 7.92
C GLY A 179 -3.58 4.81 8.18
N THR A 180 -2.65 4.00 7.69
CA THR A 180 -1.21 4.14 7.97
C THR A 180 -0.57 5.21 7.08
N ALA A 181 -0.56 6.46 7.54
CA ALA A 181 0.07 7.62 6.85
C ALA A 181 1.59 7.47 6.55
N GLN A 182 2.24 6.41 7.04
CA GLN A 182 3.69 6.22 7.03
C GLN A 182 4.32 6.02 5.64
N TYR A 183 3.50 5.83 4.60
CA TYR A 183 3.94 5.60 3.21
C TYR A 183 3.13 6.45 2.21
N ILE A 184 2.35 7.44 2.68
CA ILE A 184 1.45 8.22 1.82
C ILE A 184 2.25 9.15 0.90
N ALA A 185 1.87 9.26 -0.37
CA ALA A 185 2.47 10.24 -1.27
C ALA A 185 2.04 11.68 -0.88
N PRO A 186 2.90 12.70 -1.04
CA PRO A 186 2.60 14.09 -0.69
C PRO A 186 1.30 14.60 -1.32
N GLU A 187 1.10 14.32 -2.61
CA GLU A 187 -0.09 14.68 -3.36
C GLU A 187 -1.36 13.98 -2.88
N GLN A 188 -1.27 12.71 -2.44
CA GLN A 188 -2.40 12.00 -1.84
C GLN A 188 -2.78 12.58 -0.47
N ALA A 189 -1.79 12.98 0.34
CA ALA A 189 -2.05 13.63 1.63
C ALA A 189 -2.71 15.02 1.46
N LEU A 190 -2.45 15.69 0.34
CA LEU A 190 -3.13 16.92 -0.07
C LEU A 190 -4.54 16.71 -0.67
N GLY A 191 -4.97 15.45 -0.86
CA GLY A 191 -6.26 15.12 -1.48
C GLY A 191 -6.26 15.22 -3.01
N HIS A 192 -5.11 15.24 -3.67
CA HIS A 192 -5.03 15.10 -5.13
C HIS A 192 -5.12 13.63 -5.54
N ASP A 193 -5.60 13.38 -6.77
CA ASP A 193 -5.65 12.04 -7.35
C ASP A 193 -4.27 11.37 -7.37
N ALA A 194 -4.23 10.15 -6.86
CA ALA A 194 -3.04 9.30 -6.92
C ALA A 194 -2.69 8.94 -8.36
N THR A 195 -1.40 8.99 -8.68
CA THR A 195 -0.86 8.63 -10.01
C THR A 195 0.14 7.48 -9.88
N ALA A 196 0.62 6.94 -11.01
CA ALA A 196 1.72 5.98 -11.04
C ALA A 196 2.99 6.49 -10.31
N ALA A 197 3.25 7.80 -10.33
CA ALA A 197 4.34 8.44 -9.59
C ALA A 197 4.09 8.52 -8.07
N SER A 198 2.84 8.38 -7.61
CA SER A 198 2.49 8.26 -6.19
C SER A 198 2.89 6.90 -5.64
N ASP A 199 2.59 5.81 -6.37
CA ASP A 199 3.05 4.46 -6.03
C ASP A 199 4.59 4.36 -6.00
N VAL A 200 5.29 5.03 -6.95
CA VAL A 200 6.75 5.14 -6.97
C VAL A 200 7.30 5.84 -5.72
N TYR A 201 6.64 6.90 -5.25
CA TYR A 201 7.03 7.56 -4.00
C TYR A 201 6.85 6.64 -2.79
N SER A 202 5.69 6.00 -2.67
CA SER A 202 5.40 5.04 -1.59
C SER A 202 6.38 3.86 -1.60
N LEU A 203 6.76 3.36 -2.77
CA LEU A 203 7.81 2.35 -2.93
C LEU A 203 9.21 2.91 -2.58
N GLY A 204 9.47 4.18 -2.82
CA GLY A 204 10.65 4.90 -2.32
C GLY A 204 10.72 4.97 -0.80
N VAL A 205 9.58 5.17 -0.13
CA VAL A 205 9.49 5.14 1.35
C VAL A 205 9.75 3.72 1.88
N VAL A 206 9.21 2.68 1.23
CA VAL A 206 9.57 1.29 1.51
C VAL A 206 11.07 1.06 1.30
N GLY A 207 11.62 1.56 0.18
CA GLY A 207 13.04 1.51 -0.15
C GLY A 207 13.93 2.09 0.95
N TYR A 208 13.57 3.28 1.45
CA TYR A 208 14.23 3.93 2.57
C TYR A 208 14.21 3.06 3.84
N GLU A 209 13.06 2.49 4.20
CA GLU A 209 12.93 1.64 5.39
C GLU A 209 13.74 0.34 5.26
N VAL A 210 13.68 -0.35 4.11
CA VAL A 210 14.39 -1.63 3.95
C VAL A 210 15.91 -1.49 3.96
N VAL A 211 16.49 -0.36 3.52
CA VAL A 211 17.96 -0.17 3.54
C VAL A 211 18.49 0.42 4.85
N SER A 212 17.73 1.31 5.50
CA SER A 212 18.15 2.01 6.73
C SER A 212 17.66 1.35 8.02
N GLY A 213 16.62 0.53 7.94
CA GLY A 213 15.92 -0.08 9.08
C GLY A 213 14.97 0.85 9.82
N LYS A 214 14.69 2.05 9.28
CA LYS A 214 13.79 3.05 9.86
C LYS A 214 13.01 3.77 8.76
N ARG A 215 11.75 4.13 9.01
CA ARG A 215 11.00 5.03 8.11
C ARG A 215 11.60 6.44 8.07
N PRO A 216 11.48 7.18 6.95
CA PRO A 216 11.98 8.55 6.85
C PRO A 216 11.20 9.52 7.75
N PHE A 217 9.91 9.26 8.00
CA PHE A 217 9.06 10.09 8.84
C PHE A 217 8.31 9.28 9.89
N THR A 218 8.29 9.81 11.11
CA THR A 218 7.58 9.28 12.28
C THR A 218 6.97 10.44 13.09
N GLY A 219 5.98 10.12 13.92
CA GLY A 219 5.26 11.04 14.79
C GLY A 219 4.07 10.35 15.44
N ASP A 220 3.53 10.96 16.49
CA ASP A 220 2.53 10.34 17.39
C ASP A 220 1.13 10.21 16.78
N GLY A 221 0.88 10.92 15.67
CA GLY A 221 -0.38 10.88 14.93
C GLY A 221 -0.16 10.72 13.43
N ALA A 222 -1.13 10.09 12.76
CA ALA A 222 -1.10 9.90 11.31
C ALA A 222 -1.15 11.23 10.54
N LEU A 223 -1.89 12.23 11.05
CA LEU A 223 -1.85 13.62 10.56
C LEU A 223 -0.43 14.19 10.59
N THR A 224 0.29 14.06 11.71
CA THR A 224 1.67 14.52 11.86
C THR A 224 2.57 13.92 10.79
N VAL A 225 2.52 12.60 10.60
CA VAL A 225 3.33 11.89 9.60
C VAL A 225 2.98 12.32 8.17
N ALA A 226 1.70 12.48 7.84
CA ALA A 226 1.26 12.98 6.54
C ALA A 226 1.78 14.41 6.26
N MET A 227 1.76 15.29 7.27
CA MET A 227 2.31 16.65 7.15
C MET A 227 3.83 16.65 6.92
N LYS A 228 4.57 15.68 7.48
CA LYS A 228 6.00 15.48 7.16
C LYS A 228 6.21 15.02 5.71
N HIS A 229 5.39 14.09 5.22
CA HIS A 229 5.40 13.73 3.80
C HIS A 229 5.14 14.94 2.89
N ILE A 230 4.28 15.89 3.26
CA ILE A 230 4.07 17.13 2.50
C ILE A 230 5.26 18.09 2.61
N LYS A 231 5.72 18.41 3.83
CA LYS A 231 6.60 19.57 4.10
C LYS A 231 8.08 19.25 4.31
N GLU A 232 8.41 18.19 5.04
CA GLU A 232 9.79 17.94 5.49
C GLU A 232 10.60 17.19 4.43
N PRO A 233 11.86 17.57 4.11
CA PRO A 233 12.74 16.71 3.33
C PRO A 233 13.00 15.40 4.10
N PRO A 234 13.18 14.25 3.42
CA PRO A 234 13.56 13.02 4.12
C PRO A 234 14.92 13.20 4.81
N PRO A 235 15.13 12.65 6.02
CA PRO A 235 16.45 12.64 6.65
C PRO A 235 17.49 11.97 5.74
N PRO A 236 18.79 12.33 5.85
CA PRO A 236 19.83 11.71 5.05
C PRO A 236 19.96 10.23 5.38
N LEU A 237 20.07 9.40 4.33
CA LEU A 237 20.34 7.97 4.49
C LEU A 237 21.74 7.73 5.08
N PRO A 238 21.93 6.62 5.83
CA PRO A 238 23.22 6.26 6.43
C PRO A 238 24.39 6.29 5.44
N ALA A 239 25.53 6.87 5.86
CA ALA A 239 26.69 7.11 5.00
C ALA A 239 27.43 5.82 4.56
N ASP A 240 27.20 4.69 5.25
CA ASP A 240 27.66 3.35 4.85
C ASP A 240 26.95 2.82 3.59
N LEU A 241 25.82 3.42 3.18
CA LEU A 241 25.14 3.05 1.93
C LEU A 241 25.84 3.67 0.70
N PRO A 242 26.04 2.90 -0.38
CA PRO A 242 26.62 3.40 -1.62
C PRO A 242 25.86 4.61 -2.18
N ALA A 243 26.59 5.59 -2.73
CA ALA A 243 26.01 6.85 -3.21
C ALA A 243 24.87 6.65 -4.22
N ASN A 244 25.01 5.70 -5.16
CA ASN A 244 23.99 5.38 -6.16
C ASN A 244 22.68 4.87 -5.54
N VAL A 245 22.73 4.20 -4.38
CA VAL A 245 21.56 3.69 -3.65
C VAL A 245 20.86 4.83 -2.93
N ARG A 246 21.63 5.72 -2.30
CA ARG A 246 21.10 6.91 -1.63
C ARG A 246 20.42 7.82 -2.64
N GLU A 247 21.09 8.13 -3.74
CA GLU A 247 20.54 8.94 -4.84
C GLU A 247 19.26 8.34 -5.43
N LEU A 248 19.20 7.01 -5.64
CA LEU A 248 18.00 6.34 -6.16
C LEU A 248 16.76 6.56 -5.26
N ILE A 249 16.95 6.48 -3.94
CA ILE A 249 15.87 6.69 -2.96
C ILE A 249 15.55 8.19 -2.84
N GLU A 250 16.55 9.06 -2.83
CA GLU A 250 16.36 10.52 -2.82
C GLU A 250 15.53 11.00 -4.03
N ILE A 251 15.79 10.46 -5.23
CA ILE A 251 15.01 10.74 -6.44
C ILE A 251 13.53 10.33 -6.29
N THR A 252 13.23 9.17 -5.69
CA THR A 252 11.84 8.73 -5.50
C THR A 252 11.10 9.54 -4.44
N LEU A 253 11.80 10.10 -3.46
CA LEU A 253 11.23 10.88 -2.34
C LEU A 253 11.09 12.39 -2.61
N VAL A 254 11.37 12.86 -3.84
CA VAL A 254 11.10 14.25 -4.26
C VAL A 254 9.61 14.56 -4.16
N LYS A 255 9.27 15.75 -3.64
CA LYS A 255 7.88 16.13 -3.33
C LYS A 255 7.00 16.27 -4.57
N ASN A 256 7.51 16.86 -5.65
CA ASN A 256 6.76 17.00 -6.91
C ASN A 256 6.73 15.65 -7.67
N PRO A 257 5.55 15.03 -7.93
CA PRO A 257 5.46 13.77 -8.68
C PRO A 257 6.04 13.86 -10.10
N GLY A 258 5.97 15.01 -10.76
CA GLY A 258 6.55 15.24 -12.09
C GLY A 258 8.09 15.27 -12.14
N MET A 259 8.76 15.15 -10.98
CA MET A 259 10.22 15.05 -10.86
C MET A 259 10.69 13.66 -10.40
N ARG A 260 9.77 12.71 -10.19
CA ARG A 260 10.05 11.30 -9.87
C ARG A 260 10.07 10.47 -11.16
N TYR A 261 10.42 9.18 -11.08
CA TYR A 261 10.14 8.24 -12.16
C TYR A 261 8.61 8.18 -12.40
N PRO A 262 8.14 8.25 -13.67
CA PRO A 262 6.72 8.43 -13.96
C PRO A 262 5.86 7.18 -13.68
N SER A 263 6.49 5.99 -13.59
CA SER A 263 5.81 4.72 -13.30
C SER A 263 6.80 3.67 -12.78
N GLY A 264 6.29 2.50 -12.38
CA GLY A 264 7.10 1.42 -11.78
C GLY A 264 8.21 0.85 -12.67
N GLY A 265 8.03 0.91 -14.00
CA GLY A 265 8.98 0.39 -15.00
C GLY A 265 10.29 1.19 -15.03
N PRO A 266 10.25 2.50 -15.33
CA PRO A 266 11.43 3.36 -15.26
C PRO A 266 12.10 3.39 -13.88
N PHE A 267 11.34 3.21 -12.79
CA PHE A 267 11.91 2.99 -11.47
C PHE A 267 12.67 1.66 -11.38
N ALA A 268 12.09 0.54 -11.84
CA ALA A 268 12.74 -0.76 -11.87
C ALA A 268 14.00 -0.76 -12.75
N ASP A 269 13.97 -0.08 -13.90
CA ASP A 269 15.15 0.12 -14.76
C ASP A 269 16.26 0.91 -14.04
N ALA A 270 15.88 1.91 -13.22
CA ALA A 270 16.82 2.64 -12.38
C ALA A 270 17.41 1.78 -11.25
N VAL A 271 16.60 0.92 -10.62
CA VAL A 271 17.07 -0.08 -9.65
C VAL A 271 18.08 -1.04 -10.32
N ALA A 272 17.77 -1.55 -11.53
CA ALA A 272 18.65 -2.45 -12.27
C ALA A 272 20.01 -1.80 -12.63
N ALA A 273 20.01 -0.50 -12.97
CA ALA A 273 21.24 0.26 -13.19
C ALA A 273 22.11 0.31 -11.91
N VAL A 274 21.50 0.59 -10.76
CA VAL A 274 22.18 0.62 -9.44
C VAL A 274 22.69 -0.75 -9.03
N ARG A 275 21.91 -1.83 -9.25
CA ARG A 275 22.36 -3.23 -9.06
C ARG A 275 23.60 -3.55 -9.90
N SER A 276 23.71 -2.95 -11.07
CA SER A 276 24.83 -3.10 -12.01
C SER A 276 26.00 -2.14 -11.73
N GLY A 277 26.01 -1.45 -10.59
CA GLY A 277 27.08 -0.52 -10.20
C GLY A 277 26.98 0.88 -10.83
N HIS A 278 26.00 1.13 -11.70
CA HIS A 278 25.83 2.42 -12.36
C HIS A 278 25.05 3.41 -11.48
N ARG A 279 25.23 4.70 -11.76
CA ARG A 279 24.40 5.76 -11.18
C ARG A 279 22.95 5.61 -11.69
N PRO A 280 21.91 5.84 -10.87
CA PRO A 280 20.53 5.78 -11.36
C PRO A 280 20.32 6.80 -12.50
N PRO A 281 19.58 6.45 -13.57
CA PRO A 281 19.20 7.39 -14.60
C PRO A 281 18.33 8.50 -14.01
N ARG A 282 18.52 9.74 -14.46
CA ARG A 282 17.63 10.84 -14.06
C ARG A 282 16.22 10.56 -14.61
N PRO A 283 15.15 10.82 -13.85
CA PRO A 283 13.79 10.76 -14.38
C PRO A 283 13.67 11.67 -15.60
N SER A 284 13.48 11.07 -16.78
CA SER A 284 13.15 11.82 -17.97
C SER A 284 11.70 12.28 -17.85
N GLN A 285 11.50 13.60 -17.94
CA GLN A 285 10.22 14.08 -18.48
C GLN A 285 10.04 13.41 -19.85
N LEU A 286 8.84 12.86 -20.10
CA LEU A 286 8.54 12.01 -21.26
C LEU A 286 9.15 12.57 -22.56
N PRO A 287 9.59 11.70 -23.50
CA PRO A 287 9.94 12.15 -24.83
C PRO A 287 8.74 12.91 -25.40
N SER A 288 8.93 14.17 -25.79
CA SER A 288 7.92 14.87 -26.57
C SER A 288 7.66 14.05 -27.83
N ALA A 289 6.42 13.58 -28.00
CA ALA A 289 5.97 12.86 -29.18
C ALA A 289 5.91 13.85 -30.36
N GLY A 290 7.07 14.25 -30.87
CA GLY A 290 7.20 15.49 -31.63
C GLY A 290 8.59 15.84 -32.15
N ARG A 291 9.54 14.88 -32.25
CA ARG A 291 10.72 15.06 -33.13
C ARG A 291 11.34 13.74 -33.58
N ALA A 292 10.82 13.18 -34.68
CA ALA A 292 11.63 12.29 -35.50
C ALA A 292 12.76 13.13 -36.12
N ALA A 293 14.00 12.90 -35.69
CA ALA A 293 15.16 13.45 -36.38
C ALA A 293 15.36 12.67 -37.69
N PRO A 294 15.45 13.32 -38.86
CA PRO A 294 15.66 12.62 -40.11
C PRO A 294 17.10 12.08 -40.15
N THR A 295 17.23 10.75 -40.23
CA THR A 295 18.53 10.09 -40.43
C THR A 295 19.02 10.37 -41.85
N ALA A 296 19.97 11.28 -42.00
CA ALA A 296 20.58 11.57 -43.30
C ALA A 296 21.51 10.41 -43.73
N ILE A 297 21.01 9.54 -44.60
CA ILE A 297 21.82 8.50 -45.24
C ILE A 297 22.60 9.13 -46.40
N SER A 298 23.88 9.43 -46.18
CA SER A 298 24.79 9.83 -47.26
C SER A 298 25.20 8.61 -48.09
N ALA A 299 24.53 8.39 -49.22
CA ALA A 299 24.89 7.38 -50.21
C ALA A 299 25.56 8.03 -51.43
N THR A 300 26.89 8.05 -51.45
CA THR A 300 27.70 8.41 -52.63
C THR A 300 27.71 7.25 -53.63
N GLY A 301 26.93 7.35 -54.71
CA GLY A 301 26.74 6.21 -55.63
C GLY A 301 26.20 6.55 -57.02
N LYS A 302 27.02 7.22 -57.84
CA LYS A 302 26.97 7.37 -59.32
C LYS A 302 25.64 7.09 -60.04
N THR A 303 25.05 8.17 -60.57
CA THR A 303 24.01 8.18 -61.60
C THR A 303 24.47 7.53 -62.91
N ARG A 304 23.64 6.67 -63.51
CA ARG A 304 23.60 6.42 -64.96
C ARG A 304 22.13 6.40 -65.41
N ALA A 305 21.80 7.16 -66.44
CA ALA A 305 20.43 7.41 -66.87
C ALA A 305 19.99 6.54 -68.05
N ALA A 306 18.68 6.23 -68.05
CA ALA A 306 17.81 6.03 -69.24
C ALA A 306 18.10 4.81 -70.17
N PRO A 307 17.12 4.40 -71.03
CA PRO A 307 15.83 5.02 -71.29
C PRO A 307 14.57 4.13 -71.13
N SER A 308 13.44 4.81 -71.21
CA SER A 308 12.07 4.29 -71.33
C SER A 308 11.82 3.47 -72.59
N VAL A 309 10.95 2.45 -72.49
CA VAL A 309 10.19 1.93 -73.64
C VAL A 309 8.70 1.92 -73.30
N GLN A 310 7.90 2.46 -74.20
CA GLN A 310 6.47 2.72 -74.04
C GLN A 310 5.69 1.69 -74.87
N ARG A 311 4.66 1.02 -74.30
CA ARG A 311 3.72 0.19 -75.08
C ARG A 311 2.31 0.22 -74.48
N ALA A 312 1.32 0.13 -75.37
CA ALA A 312 -0.05 0.59 -75.15
C ALA A 312 -1.03 -0.46 -74.54
N ALA A 313 -2.22 0.08 -74.24
CA ALA A 313 -3.48 -0.50 -73.73
C ALA A 313 -4.04 -1.70 -74.58
N PRO A 314 -5.19 -2.38 -74.26
CA PRO A 314 -6.31 -1.90 -73.40
C PRO A 314 -7.09 -2.93 -72.52
N ALA A 315 -8.08 -2.39 -71.78
CA ALA A 315 -9.37 -2.94 -71.25
C ALA A 315 -9.56 -4.47 -71.06
N ARG A 316 -10.27 -4.99 -70.04
CA ARG A 316 -11.66 -4.61 -69.64
C ARG A 316 -12.10 -5.29 -68.32
N ALA A 317 -12.78 -4.51 -67.46
CA ALA A 317 -13.78 -4.86 -66.41
C ALA A 317 -13.74 -6.18 -65.60
N ALA A 318 -13.77 -6.07 -64.25
CA ALA A 318 -14.89 -6.57 -63.43
C ALA A 318 -14.92 -6.02 -61.97
N ARG A 319 -15.99 -5.28 -61.65
CA ARG A 319 -16.65 -5.05 -60.33
C ARG A 319 -15.91 -5.36 -59.00
N ALA A 320 -15.78 -4.32 -58.16
CA ALA A 320 -15.96 -4.41 -56.71
C ALA A 320 -16.92 -3.30 -56.23
N ARG A 321 -17.68 -3.55 -55.15
CA ARG A 321 -18.89 -2.77 -54.78
C ARG A 321 -18.60 -1.64 -53.79
N THR A 322 -19.35 -0.54 -53.95
CA THR A 322 -19.45 0.57 -52.99
C THR A 322 -20.23 0.19 -51.73
N ALA A 323 -19.72 0.55 -50.56
CA ALA A 323 -20.50 0.88 -49.37
C ALA A 323 -19.65 1.77 -48.45
N GLY A 324 -19.98 3.06 -48.37
CA GLY A 324 -19.27 4.02 -47.51
C GLY A 324 -19.93 4.16 -46.14
N SER A 325 -19.14 4.26 -45.08
CA SER A 325 -19.60 4.66 -43.74
C SER A 325 -19.10 6.06 -43.42
N HIS A 326 -20.00 7.05 -43.49
CA HIS A 326 -19.72 8.39 -42.96
C HIS A 326 -19.62 8.35 -41.44
N ARG A 327 -18.51 8.83 -40.88
CA ARG A 327 -18.37 9.13 -39.44
C ARG A 327 -18.56 10.64 -39.25
N PRO A 328 -19.54 11.10 -38.45
CA PRO A 328 -19.72 12.53 -38.20
C PRO A 328 -18.56 13.08 -37.34
N PRO A 329 -18.19 14.37 -37.51
CA PRO A 329 -17.17 15.02 -36.68
C PRO A 329 -17.68 15.26 -35.25
N PRO A 330 -16.79 15.31 -34.24
CA PRO A 330 -17.17 15.60 -32.86
C PRO A 330 -17.66 17.06 -32.69
N PRO A 331 -18.60 17.32 -31.76
CA PRO A 331 -19.14 18.65 -31.55
C PRO A 331 -18.11 19.61 -30.91
N PRO A 332 -18.18 20.92 -31.21
CA PRO A 332 -17.26 21.90 -30.65
C PRO A 332 -17.49 22.09 -29.14
N ARG A 333 -16.39 22.09 -28.36
CA ARG A 333 -16.44 22.38 -26.93
C ARG A 333 -16.83 23.84 -26.70
N ARG A 334 -17.99 24.09 -26.11
CA ARG A 334 -18.44 25.44 -25.73
C ARG A 334 -17.56 26.01 -24.62
N THR A 335 -16.81 27.06 -24.90
CA THR A 335 -16.08 27.83 -23.90
C THR A 335 -16.98 28.94 -23.34
N PHE A 336 -17.17 28.98 -22.02
CA PHE A 336 -17.93 30.05 -21.36
C PHE A 336 -17.36 31.44 -21.66
N SER A 337 -18.23 32.41 -21.96
CA SER A 337 -17.86 33.80 -22.24
C SER A 337 -17.31 34.51 -21.00
N SER A 338 -16.62 35.63 -21.19
CA SER A 338 -16.07 36.45 -20.09
C SER A 338 -17.14 36.87 -19.08
N GLY A 339 -18.34 37.22 -19.53
CA GLY A 339 -19.47 37.57 -18.65
C GLY A 339 -19.96 36.38 -17.79
N GLN A 340 -20.02 35.17 -18.35
CA GLN A 340 -20.40 33.97 -17.59
C GLN A 340 -19.35 33.61 -16.53
N ARG A 341 -18.06 33.83 -16.81
CA ARG A 341 -16.99 33.65 -15.81
C ARG A 341 -17.10 34.64 -14.66
N ALA A 342 -17.41 35.91 -14.95
CA ALA A 342 -17.63 36.92 -13.91
C ALA A 342 -18.80 36.54 -12.98
N LEU A 343 -19.89 36.00 -13.54
CA LEU A 343 -21.05 35.51 -12.79
C LEU A 343 -20.71 34.31 -11.88
N LEU A 344 -19.89 33.37 -12.37
CA LEU A 344 -19.38 32.25 -11.55
C LEU A 344 -18.44 32.72 -10.43
N TRP A 345 -17.59 33.71 -10.68
CA TRP A 345 -16.77 34.32 -9.62
C TRP A 345 -17.61 35.04 -8.57
N ALA A 346 -18.63 35.80 -8.97
CA ALA A 346 -19.55 36.46 -8.04
C ALA A 346 -20.33 35.46 -7.17
N ALA A 347 -20.80 34.35 -7.75
CA ALA A 347 -21.43 33.26 -7.01
C ALA A 347 -20.45 32.61 -6.01
N GLY A 348 -19.20 32.37 -6.42
CA GLY A 348 -18.15 31.84 -5.54
C GLY A 348 -17.84 32.76 -4.35
N VAL A 349 -17.79 34.07 -4.56
CA VAL A 349 -17.57 35.06 -3.49
C VAL A 349 -18.75 35.09 -2.50
N LEU A 350 -19.99 34.99 -2.98
CA LEU A 350 -21.18 34.92 -2.11
C LEU A 350 -21.18 33.64 -1.25
N VAL A 351 -20.83 32.49 -1.83
CA VAL A 351 -20.69 31.23 -1.08
C VAL A 351 -19.56 31.32 -0.04
N ALA A 352 -18.43 31.93 -0.39
CA ALA A 352 -17.34 32.16 0.56
C ALA A 352 -17.76 33.08 1.73
N LEU A 353 -18.51 34.16 1.45
CA LEU A 353 -19.05 35.03 2.50
C LEU A 353 -20.02 34.29 3.44
N ALA A 354 -20.90 33.44 2.88
CA ALA A 354 -21.84 32.64 3.65
C ALA A 354 -21.14 31.60 4.56
N ILE A 355 -20.03 31.02 4.10
CA ILE A 355 -19.20 30.11 4.91
C ILE A 355 -18.50 30.88 6.04
N VAL A 356 -17.92 32.05 5.75
CA VAL A 356 -17.24 32.87 6.77
C VAL A 356 -18.23 33.34 7.85
N SER A 357 -19.43 33.77 7.48
CA SER A 357 -20.45 34.17 8.47
C SER A 357 -20.99 32.98 9.28
N ALA A 358 -21.16 31.80 8.67
CA ALA A 358 -21.52 30.58 9.41
C ALA A 358 -20.44 30.19 10.44
N VAL A 359 -19.14 30.26 10.08
CA VAL A 359 -18.04 29.99 11.00
C VAL A 359 -18.01 31.00 12.16
N LEU A 360 -18.21 32.30 11.89
CA LEU A 360 -18.27 33.32 12.94
C LEU A 360 -19.42 33.09 13.93
N ILE A 361 -20.60 32.65 13.45
CA ILE A 361 -21.74 32.31 14.31
C ILE A 361 -21.41 31.12 15.23
N VAL A 362 -20.77 30.06 14.70
CA VAL A 362 -20.41 28.86 15.48
C VAL A 362 -19.34 29.16 16.52
N LEU A 363 -18.35 29.99 16.19
CA LEU A 363 -17.31 30.41 17.13
C LEU A 363 -17.91 31.26 18.27
N ASN A 364 -18.75 32.24 17.94
CA ASN A 364 -19.37 33.13 18.92
C ASN A 364 -20.42 32.41 19.81
N ALA A 365 -20.92 31.25 19.38
CA ALA A 365 -21.79 30.39 20.20
C ALA A 365 -21.02 29.52 21.22
N HIS A 366 -19.71 29.31 21.04
CA HIS A 366 -18.89 28.49 21.95
C HIS A 366 -18.48 29.23 23.24
N ASP A 367 -18.46 30.56 23.23
CA ASP A 367 -18.13 31.36 24.43
C ASP A 367 -19.27 31.46 25.46
N SER A 368 -20.43 30.85 25.17
CA SER A 368 -21.67 30.98 25.97
C SER A 368 -22.17 29.66 26.57
N THR A 369 -21.30 28.92 27.28
CA THR A 369 -21.73 27.81 28.16
C THR A 369 -21.31 28.07 29.62
N PRO A 370 -22.25 28.30 30.55
CA PRO A 370 -21.92 28.45 31.97
C PRO A 370 -21.58 27.09 32.60
N SER A 371 -20.46 27.03 33.31
CA SER A 371 -19.97 25.82 33.99
C SER A 371 -20.87 25.42 35.17
N SER A 372 -21.33 24.17 35.18
CA SER A 372 -21.98 23.56 36.36
C SER A 372 -20.92 23.14 37.40
N PRO A 373 -21.17 23.34 38.71
CA PRO A 373 -20.24 22.91 39.77
C PRO A 373 -20.25 21.39 39.99
N PRO A 374 -19.17 20.80 40.53
CA PRO A 374 -19.07 19.36 40.76
C PRO A 374 -19.95 18.90 41.93
N THR A 375 -20.61 17.76 41.77
CA THR A 375 -21.34 17.08 42.85
C THR A 375 -20.37 16.43 43.83
N VAL A 376 -20.48 16.78 45.11
CA VAL A 376 -19.83 16.10 46.22
C VAL A 376 -20.72 14.96 46.70
N THR A 377 -20.14 13.78 46.96
CA THR A 377 -20.83 12.66 47.62
C THR A 377 -20.26 12.49 49.02
N ASP A 378 -21.05 12.84 50.03
CA ASP A 378 -20.67 12.67 51.44
C ASP A 378 -20.61 11.19 51.83
N THR A 379 -19.56 10.82 52.56
CA THR A 379 -19.47 9.56 53.32
C THR A 379 -19.40 9.92 54.80
N PRO A 380 -20.39 9.54 55.64
CA PRO A 380 -20.34 9.82 57.07
C PRO A 380 -19.20 9.06 57.77
N GLY A 381 -18.45 9.75 58.62
CA GLY A 381 -17.25 9.21 59.27
C GLY A 381 -17.42 8.77 60.72
N THR A 382 -16.56 7.82 61.12
CA THR A 382 -15.80 7.70 62.40
C THR A 382 -16.57 7.68 63.74
N PRO A 383 -16.03 6.96 64.75
CA PRO A 383 -15.07 7.63 65.64
C PRO A 383 -13.80 6.83 65.97
N THR A 384 -12.73 7.56 66.26
CA THR A 384 -11.41 7.09 66.71
C THR A 384 -11.46 6.63 68.18
N SER A 385 -10.62 5.66 68.56
CA SER A 385 -10.25 5.47 69.96
C SER A 385 -8.81 4.94 70.11
N GLU A 386 -8.23 5.18 71.29
CA GLU A 386 -6.80 5.11 71.61
C GLU A 386 -6.28 3.73 72.05
N GLN A 387 -5.04 3.44 71.66
CA GLN A 387 -3.91 2.98 72.52
C GLN A 387 -4.16 1.96 73.65
N GLN A 388 -3.67 0.72 73.50
CA GLN A 388 -2.81 0.02 74.51
C GLN A 388 -2.30 -1.37 74.05
N GLU A 389 -1.11 -1.74 74.53
CA GLU A 389 -0.44 -3.05 74.42
C GLU A 389 -0.09 -3.50 75.85
N PRO A 390 -0.39 -4.76 76.29
CA PRO A 390 0.65 -5.78 76.60
C PRO A 390 0.09 -7.25 76.62
N PRO A 391 0.77 -8.30 77.18
CA PRO A 391 2.20 -8.64 77.32
C PRO A 391 2.54 -10.06 76.75
N GLU A 392 3.73 -10.58 77.09
CA GLU A 392 4.43 -11.74 76.51
C GLU A 392 4.58 -12.98 77.45
N SER A 393 4.91 -14.15 76.87
CA SER A 393 5.73 -15.26 77.45
C SER A 393 5.08 -16.22 78.51
N PRO A 394 5.66 -17.42 78.80
CA PRO A 394 7.07 -17.85 78.65
C PRO A 394 7.38 -19.20 77.95
N ALA A 395 8.70 -19.47 77.82
CA ALA A 395 9.36 -20.62 77.18
C ALA A 395 9.50 -21.89 78.10
N PRO A 396 10.35 -22.89 77.77
CA PRO A 396 11.80 -22.77 78.07
C PRO A 396 12.80 -23.40 77.06
N GLU A 397 14.06 -22.96 77.17
CA GLU A 397 15.37 -23.66 76.99
C GLU A 397 15.62 -24.57 75.74
N GLY A 398 16.78 -24.54 75.06
CA GLY A 398 18.00 -23.74 75.22
C GLY A 398 19.27 -24.51 74.78
N SER A 399 20.14 -23.90 73.97
CA SER A 399 21.64 -23.95 74.02
C SER A 399 22.28 -23.57 72.67
N GLU A 400 23.46 -22.96 72.73
CA GLU A 400 24.16 -22.30 71.60
C GLU A 400 25.47 -23.07 71.20
N PRO A 401 26.52 -22.51 70.53
CA PRO A 401 26.88 -22.90 69.15
C PRO A 401 28.27 -23.55 68.96
N ALA A 402 28.55 -24.11 67.77
CA ALA A 402 29.91 -24.30 67.24
C ALA A 402 29.99 -24.53 65.70
N THR A 403 30.97 -23.88 65.05
CA THR A 403 31.52 -24.12 63.70
C THR A 403 32.65 -25.18 63.74
N PRO A 404 33.37 -25.59 62.65
CA PRO A 404 33.13 -25.51 61.20
C PRO A 404 33.47 -26.81 60.38
N GLN A 405 33.45 -26.70 59.04
CA GLN A 405 34.22 -27.44 58.01
C GLN A 405 33.75 -28.78 57.39
N ALA A 406 33.77 -28.74 56.03
CA ALA A 406 34.27 -29.75 55.07
C ALA A 406 33.53 -31.10 54.87
N GLN A 407 32.89 -31.27 53.71
CA GLN A 407 33.46 -31.99 52.54
C GLN A 407 32.44 -32.10 51.38
N ALA A 408 32.97 -32.15 50.16
CA ALA A 408 32.28 -32.54 48.92
C ALA A 408 33.19 -33.54 48.18
N PRO A 409 32.82 -34.11 47.02
CA PRO A 409 31.50 -34.21 46.39
C PRO A 409 31.10 -35.69 46.14
N ASN A 410 29.97 -35.96 45.46
CA ASN A 410 29.95 -37.13 44.58
C ASN A 410 29.13 -36.89 43.29
N ARG A 411 29.60 -37.50 42.21
CA ARG A 411 29.15 -37.28 40.82
C ARG A 411 29.07 -38.64 40.14
N VAL A 412 27.92 -38.98 39.56
CA VAL A 412 27.79 -40.20 38.73
C VAL A 412 27.23 -39.84 37.36
N VAL A 413 27.96 -40.30 36.34
CA VAL A 413 27.66 -40.32 34.90
C VAL A 413 27.57 -41.79 34.50
N VAL A 414 26.77 -42.17 33.48
CA VAL A 414 26.91 -43.38 32.60
C VAL A 414 25.62 -43.55 31.77
N VAL A 415 25.57 -44.01 30.51
CA VAL A 415 26.52 -44.15 29.37
C VAL A 415 25.69 -44.33 28.07
N THR A 416 26.25 -44.01 26.91
CA THR A 416 25.69 -44.32 25.57
C THR A 416 26.30 -45.61 24.99
N PRO A 417 25.55 -46.49 24.29
CA PRO A 417 26.16 -47.58 23.52
C PRO A 417 26.34 -47.24 22.02
N GLN A 418 27.50 -47.57 21.48
CA GLN A 418 27.73 -47.85 20.05
C GLN A 418 28.46 -49.18 19.93
N HIS A 419 28.24 -49.93 18.82
CA HIS A 419 29.28 -50.78 18.23
C HIS A 419 29.05 -51.04 16.73
N GLN A 420 30.16 -51.35 16.05
CA GLN A 420 30.37 -51.66 14.62
C GLN A 420 31.16 -53.02 14.56
N VAL A 421 31.41 -53.75 13.47
CA VAL A 421 31.47 -53.54 12.01
C VAL A 421 30.97 -54.81 11.29
N GLY A 422 30.52 -54.73 10.03
CA GLY A 422 30.42 -55.91 9.15
C GLY A 422 30.35 -55.57 7.65
N ILE A 423 31.42 -55.83 6.91
CA ILE A 423 31.50 -55.76 5.43
C ILE A 423 32.13 -57.08 4.92
N PRO A 424 31.66 -57.67 3.80
CA PRO A 424 32.30 -58.81 3.17
C PRO A 424 33.15 -58.45 1.92
N ARG A 425 34.32 -59.10 1.84
CA ARG A 425 35.24 -59.26 0.69
C ARG A 425 35.97 -58.02 0.16
#